data_AF-A0AAE3A2B9-F1
#
_entry.id   AF-A0AAE3A2B9-F1
#
_cell.length_a   1.000
_cell.length_b   1.000
_cell.length_c   1.000
_cell.angle_alpha   90.00
_cell.angle_beta   90.00
_cell.angle_gamma   90.00
#
_symmetry.space_group_name_H-M   'P 1'
#
loop_
_entity.id
_entity.type
_entity.pdbx_description
1 polymer ?
#
loop_
_entity_poly.entity_id
_entity_poly.type
_entity_poly.pdbx_seq_one_letter_code
_entity_poly.pdbx_strand_id
1 'polypeptide(L)'
;MTKKQKVVFAVVAAVLAVVAAVIVLGTVLSYICYHFIYGTRITSREGEAYHKLEGTGVYSPLAVFPSADMDTVSQDFYYQTRDEIFAATCQIYLENQYTREQYEAETERLRNLEFSYQDQTNMLYQDEKNYCSVAYVAMANWTDRYEYAITLDDSNTIIYVYLQNMDAKDIHMQADYLPKYFQDNNAGKHQDTDPMTADYRSFYAFRIGDHYIDCMDLADQIEIADTEPKIQAEDVAQEVETPEPQTIASDTSEEKDTSSMLINSEIEISADLDGDGKEDIVRVVDNGDIDDLAKDGTRLIANVNGADTAIKDYEGYVYSSRITTGDLSGDGKADVLLERYIFGSNYGAVTISILHLEDTGWVEYPYNFIHNPNIDSEQPDKFGDVKIDDKRPIDSYIGATIFEKDGKTMVRFISLQYEVDDESTVKCTEASYREDGWYIEDIRLIDNYYDKREELLAPQDDTLTIRGEVAGNEDRKIVYEIAKEFSEAYFQGDSETIKKYLVEDYSGTLDTYAEFRESKGKETVCINRIKGLADVGDETGVTYTVQAEFLPAGEDSLFYLFMDFEKQEGGWRIRTYGLEK
;
A
#
# COMPACT_ATOMS: atom_id res chain seq x y z
N MET A 1 -47.98 -24.27 -48.30
CA MET A 1 -47.21 -23.07 -48.70
C MET A 1 -46.66 -23.24 -50.10
N THR A 2 -46.85 -22.25 -50.97
CA THR A 2 -46.20 -22.19 -52.29
C THR A 2 -44.71 -21.87 -52.15
N LYS A 3 -43.89 -22.19 -53.16
CA LYS A 3 -42.44 -21.92 -53.15
C LYS A 3 -42.12 -20.43 -52.90
N LYS A 4 -42.96 -19.52 -53.43
CA LYS A 4 -42.88 -18.08 -53.16
C LYS A 4 -43.15 -17.72 -51.69
N GLN A 5 -44.13 -18.35 -51.04
CA GLN A 5 -44.42 -18.11 -49.62
C GLN A 5 -43.24 -18.52 -48.73
N LYS A 6 -42.60 -19.67 -49.01
CA LYS A 6 -41.42 -20.11 -48.24
C LYS A 6 -40.25 -19.13 -48.34
N VAL A 7 -40.01 -18.54 -49.53
CA VAL A 7 -38.96 -17.54 -49.73
C VAL A 7 -39.28 -16.25 -48.96
N VAL A 8 -40.52 -15.78 -49.01
CA VAL A 8 -40.94 -14.58 -48.25
C VAL A 8 -40.79 -14.80 -46.74
N PHE A 9 -41.20 -15.96 -46.21
CA PHE A 9 -41.01 -16.28 -44.79
C PHE A 9 -39.53 -16.34 -44.40
N ALA A 10 -38.67 -16.92 -45.24
CA ALA A 10 -37.23 -16.97 -44.98
C ALA A 10 -36.59 -15.57 -44.95
N VAL A 11 -36.98 -14.69 -45.88
CA VAL A 11 -36.49 -13.30 -45.92
C VAL A 11 -36.96 -12.52 -44.71
N VAL A 12 -38.24 -12.64 -44.32
CA VAL A 12 -38.77 -11.96 -43.11
C VAL A 12 -38.07 -12.47 -41.85
N ALA A 13 -37.84 -13.77 -41.73
CA ALA A 13 -37.11 -14.35 -40.59
C ALA A 13 -35.66 -13.85 -40.53
N ALA A 14 -34.96 -13.74 -41.67
CA ALA A 14 -33.61 -13.20 -41.74
C ALA A 14 -33.55 -11.72 -41.33
N VAL A 15 -34.52 -10.91 -41.80
CA VAL A 15 -34.61 -9.49 -41.40
C VAL A 15 -34.88 -9.36 -39.90
N LEU A 16 -35.78 -10.16 -39.34
CA LEU A 16 -36.05 -10.16 -37.89
C LEU A 16 -34.82 -10.60 -37.08
N ALA A 17 -34.05 -11.59 -37.55
CA ALA A 17 -32.81 -12.01 -36.91
C ALA A 17 -31.74 -10.90 -36.91
N VAL A 18 -31.61 -10.15 -38.02
CA VAL A 18 -30.69 -9.01 -38.09
C VAL A 18 -31.14 -7.88 -37.16
N VAL A 19 -32.44 -7.57 -37.10
CA VAL A 19 -32.97 -6.57 -36.16
C VAL A 19 -32.71 -6.98 -34.71
N ALA A 20 -32.96 -8.24 -34.36
CA ALA A 20 -32.67 -8.76 -33.02
C ALA A 20 -31.16 -8.67 -32.70
N ALA A 21 -30.29 -9.02 -33.64
CA ALA A 21 -28.84 -8.92 -33.45
C ALA A 21 -28.37 -7.47 -33.24
N VAL A 22 -28.94 -6.50 -33.98
CA VAL A 22 -28.62 -5.07 -33.81
C VAL A 22 -29.11 -4.55 -32.45
N ILE A 23 -30.29 -4.96 -32.00
CA ILE A 23 -30.79 -4.59 -30.66
C ILE A 23 -29.89 -5.17 -29.58
N VAL A 24 -29.53 -6.46 -29.66
CA VAL A 24 -28.64 -7.10 -28.69
C VAL A 24 -27.27 -6.42 -28.68
N LEU A 25 -26.67 -6.17 -29.84
CA LEU A 25 -25.38 -5.48 -29.94
C LEU A 25 -25.46 -4.05 -29.37
N GLY A 26 -26.55 -3.33 -29.64
CA GLY A 26 -26.81 -2.01 -29.09
C GLY A 26 -26.97 -2.01 -27.57
N THR A 27 -27.68 -3.00 -27.01
CA THR A 27 -27.81 -3.15 -25.55
C THR A 27 -26.49 -3.52 -24.88
N VAL A 28 -25.70 -4.40 -25.50
CA VAL A 28 -24.37 -4.78 -25.01
C VAL A 28 -23.43 -3.59 -25.06
N LEU A 29 -23.39 -2.85 -26.17
CA LEU A 29 -22.57 -1.65 -26.31
C LEU A 29 -23.02 -0.56 -25.33
N SER A 30 -24.33 -0.36 -25.16
CA SER A 30 -24.87 0.57 -24.16
C SER A 30 -24.48 0.18 -22.73
N TYR A 31 -24.48 -1.12 -22.41
CA TYR A 31 -24.08 -1.62 -21.09
C TYR A 31 -22.57 -1.43 -20.88
N ILE A 32 -21.75 -1.74 -21.89
CA ILE A 32 -20.30 -1.52 -21.87
C ILE A 32 -20.00 -0.03 -21.70
N CYS A 33 -20.62 0.86 -22.47
CA CYS A 33 -20.45 2.31 -22.34
C CYS A 33 -20.92 2.82 -20.97
N TYR A 34 -22.03 2.30 -20.44
CA TYR A 34 -22.51 2.68 -19.11
C TYR A 34 -21.51 2.26 -18.02
N HIS A 35 -21.02 1.03 -18.05
CA HIS A 35 -20.06 0.54 -17.07
C HIS A 35 -18.67 1.19 -17.23
N PHE A 36 -18.30 1.54 -18.46
CA PHE A 36 -17.11 2.32 -18.74
C PHE A 36 -17.23 3.74 -18.18
N ILE A 37 -18.38 4.42 -18.29
CA ILE A 37 -18.54 5.81 -17.82
C ILE A 37 -18.75 5.88 -16.30
N TYR A 38 -19.64 5.04 -15.77
CA TYR A 38 -20.07 5.11 -14.37
C TYR A 38 -19.39 4.05 -13.49
N GLY A 39 -18.38 3.34 -13.99
CA GLY A 39 -17.64 2.34 -13.23
C GLY A 39 -18.48 1.26 -12.55
N THR A 40 -17.86 0.64 -11.55
CA THR A 40 -18.49 -0.37 -10.69
C THR A 40 -19.00 0.29 -9.41
N ARG A 41 -20.26 0.05 -9.08
CA ARG A 41 -20.85 0.49 -7.81
C ARG A 41 -20.52 -0.55 -6.74
N ILE A 42 -19.81 -0.13 -5.70
CA ILE A 42 -19.56 -0.91 -4.50
C ILE A 42 -20.52 -0.39 -3.42
N THR A 43 -21.18 -1.27 -2.69
CA THR A 43 -22.06 -0.90 -1.57
C THR A 43 -21.82 -1.81 -0.37
N SER A 44 -21.81 -1.26 0.83
CA SER A 44 -21.78 -2.02 2.09
C SER A 44 -22.87 -1.55 3.05
N ARG A 45 -23.32 -2.46 3.92
CA ARG A 45 -24.24 -2.21 5.05
C ARG A 45 -23.64 -2.62 6.40
N GLU A 46 -22.36 -2.98 6.43
CA GLU A 46 -21.66 -3.41 7.63
C GLU A 46 -20.86 -2.24 8.19
N GLY A 47 -21.24 -1.72 9.36
CA GLY A 47 -20.72 -0.45 9.88
C GLY A 47 -19.31 -0.46 10.43
N GLU A 48 -18.65 -1.62 10.54
CA GLU A 48 -17.21 -1.73 10.84
C GLU A 48 -16.32 -1.33 9.64
N ALA A 49 -16.90 -1.06 8.47
CA ALA A 49 -16.15 -0.86 7.24
C ALA A 49 -15.62 0.57 7.04
N TYR A 50 -16.22 1.62 7.63
CA TYR A 50 -15.85 3.00 7.23
C TYR A 50 -14.44 3.43 7.65
N HIS A 51 -13.91 2.90 8.74
CA HIS A 51 -12.52 3.12 9.16
C HIS A 51 -11.48 2.41 8.29
N LYS A 52 -11.91 1.44 7.48
CA LYS A 52 -11.05 0.71 6.52
C LYS A 52 -11.13 1.29 5.11
N LEU A 53 -11.80 2.44 4.95
CA LEU A 53 -11.96 3.10 3.65
C LEU A 53 -10.77 3.98 3.26
N GLU A 54 -9.72 4.03 4.07
CA GLU A 54 -8.44 4.68 3.75
C GLU A 54 -7.97 4.25 2.36
N GLY A 55 -7.92 5.21 1.43
CA GLY A 55 -7.45 5.00 0.06
C GLY A 55 -8.50 4.58 -0.97
N THR A 56 -9.77 4.34 -0.61
CA THR A 56 -10.83 3.95 -1.58
C THR A 56 -11.69 5.14 -2.06
N GLY A 57 -11.06 6.19 -2.58
CA GLY A 57 -11.77 7.31 -3.22
C GLY A 57 -12.63 8.19 -2.28
N VAL A 58 -12.51 8.01 -0.96
CA VAL A 58 -13.03 8.91 0.08
C VAL A 58 -12.01 10.02 0.28
N TYR A 59 -12.39 11.26 -0.04
CA TYR A 59 -11.56 12.44 0.15
C TYR A 59 -12.01 13.20 1.39
N SER A 60 -11.75 12.59 2.54
CA SER A 60 -11.97 13.12 3.88
C SER A 60 -11.34 12.17 4.90
N PRO A 61 -10.75 12.67 5.98
CA PRO A 61 -10.33 11.85 7.12
C PRO A 61 -11.49 11.40 8.02
N LEU A 62 -12.72 11.78 7.68
CA LEU A 62 -13.94 11.44 8.42
C LEU A 62 -13.88 11.89 9.89
N ALA A 63 -13.33 13.08 10.17
CA ALA A 63 -13.09 13.57 11.52
C ALA A 63 -14.36 13.70 12.40
N VAL A 64 -15.53 13.93 11.78
CA VAL A 64 -16.80 13.93 12.52
C VAL A 64 -17.24 12.52 12.91
N PHE A 65 -16.78 11.46 12.23
CA PHE A 65 -17.18 10.09 12.53
C PHE A 65 -16.57 9.63 13.87
N PRO A 66 -17.26 8.75 14.60
CA PRO A 66 -16.77 8.24 15.88
C PRO A 66 -15.63 7.25 15.65
N SER A 67 -14.81 6.99 16.67
CA SER A 67 -13.75 5.98 16.63
C SER A 67 -14.31 4.55 16.48
N ALA A 68 -13.54 3.65 15.87
CA ALA A 68 -13.95 2.27 15.57
C ALA A 68 -14.35 1.48 16.83
N ASP A 69 -13.71 1.79 17.96
CA ASP A 69 -13.89 1.11 19.24
C ASP A 69 -15.06 1.64 20.07
N MET A 70 -15.86 2.58 19.54
CA MET A 70 -16.97 3.17 20.29
C MET A 70 -18.18 2.23 20.31
N ASP A 71 -18.48 1.65 21.49
CA ASP A 71 -19.68 0.84 21.70
C ASP A 71 -20.97 1.62 21.44
N THR A 72 -21.90 1.03 20.67
CA THR A 72 -23.21 1.63 20.36
C THR A 72 -24.37 0.75 20.83
N VAL A 73 -25.53 1.35 21.07
CA VAL A 73 -26.79 0.63 21.38
C VAL A 73 -27.38 0.01 20.11
N SER A 74 -27.33 0.75 19.00
CA SER A 74 -27.69 0.26 17.68
C SER A 74 -27.00 1.09 16.60
N GLN A 75 -26.79 0.47 15.45
CA GLN A 75 -26.13 1.08 14.31
C GLN A 75 -26.90 0.77 13.02
N ASP A 76 -27.13 1.78 12.18
CA ASP A 76 -27.51 1.62 10.79
C ASP A 76 -26.43 2.25 9.91
N PHE A 77 -25.94 1.49 8.93
CA PHE A 77 -24.80 1.89 8.12
C PHE A 77 -25.10 1.69 6.64
N TYR A 78 -24.66 2.66 5.84
CA TYR A 78 -24.64 2.54 4.41
C TYR A 78 -23.40 3.21 3.83
N TYR A 79 -22.64 2.42 3.08
CA TYR A 79 -21.55 2.91 2.27
C TYR A 79 -21.83 2.63 0.80
N GLN A 80 -21.46 3.57 -0.05
CA GLN A 80 -21.35 3.34 -1.47
C GLN A 80 -20.21 4.17 -2.05
N THR A 81 -19.39 3.54 -2.88
CA THR A 81 -18.48 4.22 -3.80
C THR A 81 -18.73 3.79 -5.24
N ARG A 82 -18.33 4.64 -6.17
CA ARG A 82 -18.33 4.35 -7.59
C ARG A 82 -17.21 5.12 -8.28
N ASP A 83 -16.33 4.38 -8.93
CA ASP A 83 -15.20 4.92 -9.68
C ASP A 83 -15.65 5.37 -11.09
N GLU A 84 -16.21 6.57 -11.19
CA GLU A 84 -16.66 7.15 -12.46
C GLU A 84 -15.50 7.85 -13.18
N ILE A 85 -15.47 7.81 -14.51
CA ILE A 85 -14.33 8.30 -15.34
C ILE A 85 -13.99 9.78 -15.20
N PHE A 86 -14.90 10.57 -14.61
CA PHE A 86 -14.73 12.01 -14.42
C PHE A 86 -14.46 12.38 -12.96
N ALA A 87 -15.17 11.76 -12.02
CA ALA A 87 -14.98 11.94 -10.60
C ALA A 87 -15.64 10.80 -9.82
N ALA A 88 -14.93 10.18 -8.89
CA ALA A 88 -15.50 9.15 -8.04
C ALA A 88 -16.65 9.72 -7.19
N THR A 89 -17.74 8.97 -7.08
CA THR A 89 -18.86 9.33 -6.19
C THR A 89 -18.78 8.48 -4.93
N CYS A 90 -19.05 9.09 -3.77
CA CYS A 90 -19.02 8.38 -2.51
C CYS A 90 -20.11 8.89 -1.56
N GLN A 91 -20.73 7.99 -0.82
CA GLN A 91 -21.56 8.30 0.33
C GLN A 91 -21.26 7.35 1.49
N ILE A 92 -21.20 7.91 2.68
CA ILE A 92 -21.16 7.18 3.94
C ILE A 92 -22.28 7.76 4.81
N TYR A 93 -23.16 6.89 5.27
CA TYR A 93 -24.21 7.18 6.24
C TYR A 93 -24.02 6.25 7.42
N LEU A 94 -23.95 6.82 8.61
CA LEU A 94 -23.86 6.09 9.86
C LEU A 94 -24.84 6.71 10.86
N GLU A 95 -25.79 5.93 11.34
CA GLU A 95 -26.70 6.30 12.42
C GLU A 95 -26.39 5.46 13.64
N ASN A 96 -25.82 6.07 14.67
CA ASN A 96 -25.52 5.41 15.93
C ASN A 96 -26.47 5.90 17.01
N GLN A 97 -27.12 4.96 17.71
CA GLN A 97 -27.79 5.23 18.97
C GLN A 97 -26.84 4.91 20.12
N TYR A 98 -26.79 5.81 21.10
CA TYR A 98 -25.88 5.70 22.25
C TYR A 98 -26.63 5.59 23.56
N THR A 99 -25.94 5.14 24.61
CA THR A 99 -26.36 5.45 25.97
C THR A 99 -26.25 6.96 26.22
N ARG A 100 -26.92 7.47 27.24
CA ARG A 100 -26.89 8.91 27.54
C ARG A 100 -25.46 9.43 27.80
N GLU A 101 -24.64 8.64 28.48
CA GLU A 101 -23.25 8.98 28.82
C GLU A 101 -22.37 9.03 27.57
N GLN A 102 -22.45 8.01 26.71
CA GLN A 102 -21.72 7.99 25.44
C GLN A 102 -22.14 9.12 24.50
N TYR A 103 -23.44 9.42 24.43
CA TYR A 103 -23.96 10.53 23.64
C TYR A 103 -23.39 11.88 24.09
N GLU A 104 -23.31 12.11 25.41
CA GLU A 104 -22.75 13.34 25.97
C GLU A 104 -21.24 13.44 25.68
N ALA A 105 -20.49 12.34 25.85
CA ALA A 105 -19.05 12.28 25.56
C ALA A 105 -18.75 12.54 24.07
N GLU A 106 -19.49 11.90 23.16
CA GLU A 106 -19.28 12.06 21.72
C GLU A 106 -19.69 13.46 21.24
N THR A 107 -20.74 14.04 21.83
CA THR A 107 -21.11 15.44 21.55
C THR A 107 -20.05 16.42 22.08
N GLU A 108 -19.39 16.10 23.20
CA GLU A 108 -18.28 16.90 23.73
C GLU A 108 -17.04 16.80 22.84
N ARG A 109 -16.70 15.60 22.34
CA ARG A 109 -15.63 15.42 21.34
C ARG A 109 -15.87 16.27 20.10
N LEU A 110 -17.07 16.20 19.50
CA LEU A 110 -17.44 17.00 18.34
C LEU A 110 -17.39 18.51 18.61
N ARG A 111 -17.75 18.95 19.82
CA ARG A 111 -17.71 20.37 20.21
C ARG A 111 -16.28 20.90 20.33
N ASN A 112 -15.36 20.06 20.78
CA ASN A 112 -13.98 20.42 21.06
C ASN A 112 -13.01 20.05 19.94
N LEU A 113 -13.52 19.49 18.83
CA LEU A 113 -12.69 19.11 17.70
C LEU A 113 -12.08 20.35 17.04
N GLU A 114 -10.76 20.39 17.03
CA GLU A 114 -9.95 21.43 16.44
C GLU A 114 -8.98 20.84 15.42
N PHE A 115 -8.69 21.63 14.40
CA PHE A 115 -7.67 21.29 13.41
C PHE A 115 -6.84 22.53 13.17
N SER A 116 -5.53 22.37 13.35
CA SER A 116 -4.57 23.45 13.23
C SER A 116 -3.62 23.18 12.07
N TYR A 117 -3.32 24.24 11.33
CA TYR A 117 -2.34 24.22 10.25
C TYR A 117 -1.65 25.58 10.24
N GLN A 118 -0.32 25.59 10.43
CA GLN A 118 0.43 26.82 10.70
C GLN A 118 -0.14 27.55 11.93
N ASP A 119 -0.21 28.89 11.88
CA ASP A 119 -0.75 29.73 12.95
C ASP A 119 -2.30 29.82 12.96
N GLN A 120 -3.00 28.95 12.22
CA GLN A 120 -4.45 28.97 12.09
C GLN A 120 -5.07 27.72 12.70
N THR A 121 -6.14 27.92 13.49
CA THR A 121 -6.94 26.83 14.05
C THR A 121 -8.39 26.99 13.61
N ASN A 122 -8.93 25.95 12.99
CA ASN A 122 -10.34 25.81 12.69
C ASN A 122 -11.02 24.95 13.77
N MET A 123 -12.23 25.33 14.14
CA MET A 123 -13.13 24.53 14.98
C MET A 123 -14.26 24.01 14.11
N LEU A 124 -14.84 22.85 14.44
CA LEU A 124 -16.07 22.41 13.78
C LEU A 124 -17.16 23.47 13.91
N TYR A 125 -17.87 23.70 12.80
CA TYR A 125 -18.95 24.67 12.81
C TYR A 125 -20.23 24.05 13.34
N GLN A 126 -20.78 24.64 14.39
CA GLN A 126 -22.09 24.27 14.91
C GLN A 126 -23.20 25.02 14.14
N ASP A 127 -24.04 24.29 13.39
CA ASP A 127 -25.16 24.83 12.62
C ASP A 127 -26.51 24.35 13.19
N GLU A 128 -27.35 25.30 13.61
CA GLU A 128 -28.70 25.04 14.15
C GLU A 128 -29.82 25.42 13.17
N LYS A 129 -29.49 25.93 11.98
CA LYS A 129 -30.44 26.55 11.06
C LYS A 129 -30.63 25.77 9.77
N ASN A 130 -29.56 25.17 9.26
CA ASN A 130 -29.55 24.54 7.95
C ASN A 130 -29.85 23.04 7.97
N TYR A 131 -29.88 22.44 9.16
CA TYR A 131 -30.17 21.03 9.39
C TYR A 131 -31.46 20.84 10.20
N CYS A 132 -31.92 19.60 10.34
CA CYS A 132 -33.12 19.25 11.12
C CYS A 132 -32.92 19.36 12.65
N SER A 133 -31.66 19.36 13.10
CA SER A 133 -31.23 19.56 14.49
C SER A 133 -29.87 20.28 14.49
N VAL A 134 -29.21 20.35 15.64
CA VAL A 134 -27.81 20.82 15.76
C VAL A 134 -26.90 19.90 14.94
N ALA A 135 -26.10 20.49 14.05
CA ALA A 135 -25.11 19.79 13.25
C ALA A 135 -23.69 20.33 13.49
N TYR A 136 -22.71 19.44 13.59
CA TYR A 136 -21.28 19.75 13.57
C TYR A 136 -20.76 19.51 12.16
N VAL A 137 -20.34 20.58 11.48
CA VAL A 137 -20.07 20.56 10.04
C VAL A 137 -18.58 20.68 9.79
N ALA A 138 -17.97 19.62 9.26
CA ALA A 138 -16.60 19.61 8.77
C ALA A 138 -16.53 20.10 7.32
N MET A 139 -17.48 19.71 6.47
CA MET A 139 -17.57 20.21 5.10
C MET A 139 -19.00 20.57 4.71
N ALA A 140 -19.17 21.77 4.15
CA ALA A 140 -20.40 22.22 3.54
C ALA A 140 -20.12 22.59 2.08
N ASN A 141 -20.46 21.67 1.17
CA ASN A 141 -20.29 21.84 -0.27
C ASN A 141 -18.90 22.32 -0.70
N TRP A 142 -17.86 21.87 0.01
CA TRP A 142 -16.49 22.22 -0.34
C TRP A 142 -16.05 21.30 -1.46
N THR A 143 -15.89 21.82 -2.68
CA THR A 143 -15.59 21.00 -3.87
C THR A 143 -16.58 19.84 -4.07
N ASP A 144 -17.88 20.11 -3.98
CA ASP A 144 -18.97 19.12 -4.07
C ASP A 144 -18.88 17.99 -3.02
N ARG A 145 -18.36 18.30 -1.84
CA ARG A 145 -18.25 17.40 -0.69
C ARG A 145 -18.96 17.93 0.54
N TYR A 146 -19.50 17.00 1.33
CA TYR A 146 -20.17 17.26 2.59
C TYR A 146 -19.68 16.28 3.64
N GLU A 147 -19.47 16.78 4.86
CA GLU A 147 -19.14 15.98 6.02
C GLU A 147 -19.72 16.65 7.26
N TYR A 148 -20.61 15.95 7.96
CA TYR A 148 -21.27 16.51 9.14
C TYR A 148 -21.85 15.42 10.05
N ALA A 149 -22.01 15.78 11.33
CA ALA A 149 -22.71 14.98 12.35
C ALA A 149 -23.93 15.72 12.88
N ILE A 150 -25.12 15.12 12.85
CA ILE A 150 -26.37 15.69 13.40
C ILE A 150 -26.68 15.02 14.73
N THR A 151 -26.85 15.81 15.79
CA THR A 151 -27.16 15.30 17.13
C THR A 151 -28.67 15.35 17.40
N LEU A 152 -29.26 14.19 17.71
CA LEU A 152 -30.68 14.03 18.04
C LEU A 152 -30.84 13.71 19.54
N ASP A 153 -31.01 14.76 20.34
CA ASP A 153 -31.04 14.69 21.81
C ASP A 153 -32.14 13.74 22.35
N ASP A 154 -33.33 13.77 21.75
CA ASP A 154 -34.49 13.01 22.25
C ASP A 154 -34.30 11.49 22.18
N SER A 155 -33.41 11.01 21.30
CA SER A 155 -33.15 9.59 21.06
C SER A 155 -31.73 9.15 21.41
N ASN A 156 -30.87 10.07 21.88
CA ASN A 156 -29.42 9.88 22.04
C ASN A 156 -28.78 9.32 20.75
N THR A 157 -29.20 9.84 19.59
CA THR A 157 -28.74 9.37 18.27
C THR A 157 -27.85 10.43 17.64
N ILE A 158 -26.76 10.00 17.00
CA ILE A 158 -25.95 10.87 16.14
C ILE A 158 -25.91 10.27 14.74
N ILE A 159 -26.18 11.11 13.75
CA ILE A 159 -26.15 10.76 12.34
C ILE A 159 -24.89 11.37 11.72
N TYR A 160 -23.99 10.54 11.23
CA TYR A 160 -22.76 10.94 10.57
C TYR A 160 -22.89 10.72 9.07
N VAL A 161 -22.52 11.75 8.30
CA VAL A 161 -22.71 11.76 6.85
C VAL A 161 -21.43 12.25 6.19
N TYR A 162 -20.99 11.50 5.18
CA TYR A 162 -20.02 11.94 4.19
C TYR A 162 -20.64 11.79 2.79
N LEU A 163 -20.52 12.81 1.94
CA LEU A 163 -20.99 12.79 0.56
C LEU A 163 -19.91 13.41 -0.33
N GLN A 164 -19.64 12.78 -1.46
CA GLN A 164 -18.74 13.28 -2.50
C GLN A 164 -19.40 13.11 -3.86
N ASN A 165 -19.52 14.21 -4.61
CA ASN A 165 -19.99 14.20 -6.00
C ASN A 165 -21.38 13.53 -6.15
N MET A 166 -22.26 13.69 -5.16
CA MET A 166 -23.55 13.00 -5.08
C MET A 166 -24.73 13.87 -5.59
N ASP A 167 -25.70 13.22 -6.24
CA ASP A 167 -27.02 13.80 -6.51
C ASP A 167 -28.02 13.38 -5.42
N ALA A 168 -28.93 14.28 -5.02
CA ALA A 168 -29.92 14.01 -3.96
C ALA A 168 -30.76 12.75 -4.21
N LYS A 169 -31.01 12.42 -5.49
CA LYS A 169 -31.78 11.23 -5.90
C LYS A 169 -31.07 9.90 -5.63
N ASP A 170 -29.75 9.93 -5.51
CA ASP A 170 -28.88 8.75 -5.41
C ASP A 170 -28.34 8.51 -3.99
N ILE A 171 -28.73 9.37 -3.03
CA ILE A 171 -28.32 9.27 -1.62
C ILE A 171 -29.24 8.34 -0.84
N HIS A 172 -28.66 7.46 -0.03
CA HIS A 172 -29.35 6.51 0.83
C HIS A 172 -29.47 7.02 2.27
N MET A 173 -30.26 8.08 2.46
CA MET A 173 -30.67 8.56 3.78
C MET A 173 -31.98 9.33 3.71
N GLN A 174 -32.55 9.70 4.87
CA GLN A 174 -33.73 10.55 4.88
C GLN A 174 -33.39 11.95 4.35
N ALA A 175 -34.25 12.49 3.48
CA ALA A 175 -34.02 13.79 2.86
C ALA A 175 -33.93 14.94 3.88
N ASP A 176 -34.57 14.82 5.04
CA ASP A 176 -34.53 15.82 6.12
C ASP A 176 -33.13 15.92 6.79
N TYR A 177 -32.24 14.94 6.55
CA TYR A 177 -30.85 14.97 7.02
C TYR A 177 -29.89 15.67 6.04
N LEU A 178 -30.35 16.07 4.86
CA LEU A 178 -29.58 16.92 3.95
C LEU A 178 -29.61 18.38 4.42
N PRO A 179 -28.52 19.15 4.26
CA PRO A 179 -28.56 20.58 4.52
C PRO A 179 -29.51 21.29 3.54
N LYS A 180 -30.15 22.36 4.00
CA LYS A 180 -31.02 23.21 3.14
C LYS A 180 -30.31 23.79 1.92
N TYR A 181 -28.98 23.91 1.99
CA TYR A 181 -28.11 24.37 0.91
C TYR A 181 -27.49 23.23 0.09
N PHE A 182 -27.94 21.98 0.26
CA PHE A 182 -27.45 20.86 -0.54
C PHE A 182 -27.62 21.14 -2.04
N GLN A 183 -26.60 20.78 -2.82
CA GLN A 183 -26.57 20.92 -4.27
C GLN A 183 -26.19 19.57 -4.89
N ASP A 184 -26.85 19.24 -6.01
CA ASP A 184 -26.46 18.11 -6.85
C ASP A 184 -25.06 18.33 -7.43
N ASN A 185 -24.38 17.24 -7.77
CA ASN A 185 -23.01 17.25 -8.28
C ASN A 185 -22.87 18.20 -9.49
N ASN A 186 -21.78 18.99 -9.53
CA ASN A 186 -21.50 20.00 -10.56
C ASN A 186 -22.56 21.12 -10.70
N ALA A 187 -23.53 21.23 -9.79
CA ALA A 187 -24.46 22.36 -9.77
C ALA A 187 -23.84 23.59 -9.09
N GLY A 188 -22.95 23.37 -8.11
CA GLY A 188 -22.15 24.38 -7.46
C GLY A 188 -20.84 24.66 -8.21
N LYS A 189 -20.38 25.91 -8.19
CA LYS A 189 -19.04 26.27 -8.70
C LYS A 189 -18.31 27.03 -7.61
N HIS A 190 -17.84 26.31 -6.61
CA HIS A 190 -16.93 26.87 -5.61
C HIS A 190 -15.53 27.00 -6.20
N GLN A 191 -14.92 28.18 -6.04
CA GLN A 191 -13.50 28.39 -6.34
C GLN A 191 -12.71 28.47 -5.04
N ASP A 192 -11.47 28.00 -5.06
CA ASP A 192 -10.53 28.09 -3.93
C ASP A 192 -10.25 29.53 -3.46
N THR A 193 -10.61 30.55 -4.24
CA THR A 193 -10.55 31.96 -3.86
C THR A 193 -11.84 32.49 -3.22
N ASP A 194 -12.94 31.74 -3.29
CA ASP A 194 -14.22 32.18 -2.73
C ASP A 194 -14.14 32.26 -1.19
N PRO A 195 -14.79 33.25 -0.56
CA PRO A 195 -14.78 33.37 0.89
C PRO A 195 -15.53 32.20 1.54
N MET A 196 -15.00 31.72 2.67
CA MET A 196 -15.64 30.73 3.53
C MET A 196 -17.03 31.21 3.99
N THR A 197 -18.11 30.57 3.51
CA THR A 197 -19.50 30.87 3.90
C THR A 197 -20.16 29.65 4.51
N ALA A 198 -21.42 29.76 4.98
CA ALA A 198 -22.15 28.58 5.45
C ALA A 198 -22.41 27.57 4.34
N ASP A 199 -22.56 28.05 3.09
CA ASP A 199 -22.87 27.22 1.93
C ASP A 199 -21.62 26.61 1.29
N TYR A 200 -20.44 27.13 1.61
CA TYR A 200 -19.14 26.70 1.09
C TYR A 200 -18.09 26.80 2.18
N ARG A 201 -17.83 25.68 2.88
CA ARG A 201 -16.78 25.62 3.90
C ARG A 201 -16.14 24.26 4.11
N SER A 202 -14.89 24.28 4.56
CA SER A 202 -14.17 23.12 5.04
C SER A 202 -13.40 23.46 6.32
N PHE A 203 -13.56 22.61 7.33
CA PHE A 203 -12.77 22.55 8.56
C PHE A 203 -11.29 22.27 8.26
N TYR A 204 -11.03 21.55 7.17
CA TYR A 204 -9.70 21.22 6.69
C TYR A 204 -9.06 22.30 5.81
N ALA A 205 -9.79 23.38 5.49
CA ALA A 205 -9.28 24.40 4.58
C ALA A 205 -8.74 25.63 5.31
N PHE A 206 -7.51 26.00 4.98
CA PHE A 206 -6.81 27.15 5.56
C PHE A 206 -6.47 28.17 4.49
N ARG A 207 -6.55 29.45 4.86
CA ARG A 207 -6.27 30.52 3.90
C ARG A 207 -4.78 30.79 3.83
N ILE A 208 -4.18 30.53 2.67
CA ILE A 208 -2.78 30.82 2.38
C ILE A 208 -2.72 31.84 1.24
N GLY A 209 -2.40 33.09 1.58
CA GLY A 209 -2.51 34.21 0.66
C GLY A 209 -3.96 34.47 0.23
N ASP A 210 -4.22 34.35 -1.07
CA ASP A 210 -5.53 34.60 -1.68
C ASP A 210 -6.34 33.32 -1.95
N HIS A 211 -5.80 32.14 -1.61
CA HIS A 211 -6.42 30.84 -1.85
C HIS A 211 -6.67 30.11 -0.53
N TYR A 212 -7.68 29.25 -0.51
CA TYR A 212 -7.85 28.23 0.51
C TYR A 212 -7.16 26.95 0.05
N ILE A 213 -6.26 26.44 0.89
CA ILE A 213 -5.60 25.15 0.69
C ILE A 213 -6.32 24.13 1.54
N ASP A 214 -6.70 23.03 0.90
CA ASP A 214 -7.29 21.89 1.57
C ASP A 214 -6.20 21.01 2.19
N CYS A 215 -6.27 20.81 3.50
CA CYS A 215 -5.26 20.11 4.31
C CYS A 215 -5.76 18.73 4.77
N MET A 216 -6.73 18.13 4.07
CA MET A 216 -7.26 16.79 4.39
C MET A 216 -6.19 15.70 4.42
N ASP A 217 -5.16 15.79 3.58
CA ASP A 217 -4.05 14.82 3.53
C ASP A 217 -3.13 14.91 4.78
N LEU A 218 -3.40 15.86 5.68
CA LEU A 218 -2.63 16.12 6.91
C LEU A 218 -3.40 15.73 8.18
N ALA A 219 -4.58 15.14 8.01
CA ALA A 219 -5.56 14.95 9.07
C ALA A 219 -5.25 13.79 10.04
N ASP A 220 -4.20 13.01 9.80
CA ASP A 220 -3.62 12.10 10.81
C ASP A 220 -3.13 12.86 12.06
N GLN A 221 -3.04 14.19 11.99
CA GLN A 221 -2.66 15.11 13.06
C GLN A 221 -3.85 15.68 13.86
N ILE A 222 -5.09 15.25 13.61
CA ILE A 222 -6.22 15.64 14.47
C ILE A 222 -6.00 14.96 15.82
N GLU A 223 -5.39 15.67 16.77
CA GLU A 223 -5.33 15.24 18.16
C GLU A 223 -6.77 15.13 18.67
N ILE A 224 -7.31 13.90 18.63
CA ILE A 224 -8.42 13.54 19.50
C ILE A 224 -7.80 13.57 20.90
N ALA A 225 -7.92 14.71 21.57
CA ALA A 225 -7.60 14.78 22.97
C ALA A 225 -8.50 13.77 23.68
N ASP A 226 -7.97 12.58 23.96
CA ASP A 226 -8.47 11.71 25.00
C ASP A 226 -8.29 12.47 26.31
N THR A 227 -9.22 13.39 26.57
CA THR A 227 -9.40 13.93 27.91
C THR A 227 -10.01 12.81 28.74
N GLU A 228 -9.16 11.88 29.18
CA GLU A 228 -9.38 11.14 30.40
C GLU A 228 -9.78 12.18 31.47
N PRO A 229 -10.95 12.05 32.12
CA PRO A 229 -11.35 13.01 33.12
C PRO A 229 -10.35 12.94 34.28
N LYS A 230 -9.53 13.99 34.43
CA LYS A 230 -8.59 14.14 35.55
C LYS A 230 -9.36 14.16 36.87
N ILE A 231 -9.50 13.00 37.49
CA ILE A 231 -9.90 12.90 38.89
C ILE A 231 -8.66 13.24 39.74
N GLN A 232 -8.70 14.41 40.37
CA GLN A 232 -7.73 14.78 41.40
C GLN A 232 -7.90 13.88 42.62
N ALA A 233 -6.84 13.18 43.03
CA ALA A 233 -6.73 12.64 44.39
C ALA A 233 -5.26 12.66 44.84
N GLU A 234 -5.04 13.36 45.96
CA GLU A 234 -3.78 13.56 46.66
C GLU A 234 -3.25 12.29 47.37
N ASP A 235 -1.91 12.23 47.49
CA ASP A 235 -1.07 11.63 48.55
C ASP A 235 -1.12 10.11 48.86
N VAL A 236 0.04 9.41 48.71
CA VAL A 236 1.03 9.09 49.78
C VAL A 236 2.11 8.12 49.23
N ALA A 237 3.38 8.44 49.53
CA ALA A 237 4.63 7.78 49.13
C ALA A 237 4.89 6.35 49.69
N GLN A 238 5.79 5.59 49.03
CA GLN A 238 7.04 5.07 49.65
C GLN A 238 8.01 4.39 48.66
N GLU A 239 9.30 4.70 48.86
CA GLU A 239 10.53 4.14 48.23
C GLU A 239 10.76 2.65 48.52
N VAL A 240 11.40 1.91 47.60
CA VAL A 240 12.45 0.89 47.91
C VAL A 240 13.42 0.72 46.73
N GLU A 241 14.72 0.69 47.05
CA GLU A 241 15.93 0.55 46.21
C GLU A 241 16.13 -0.83 45.52
N THR A 242 16.94 -0.81 44.45
CA THR A 242 17.54 -1.91 43.66
C THR A 242 18.57 -2.76 44.45
N PRO A 243 19.00 -3.94 43.96
CA PRO A 243 20.24 -4.00 43.13
C PRO A 243 20.36 -5.16 42.11
N GLU A 244 21.19 -4.97 41.06
CA GLU A 244 21.78 -6.03 40.21
C GLU A 244 22.84 -6.86 40.98
N PRO A 245 23.34 -8.03 40.47
CA PRO A 245 24.58 -7.99 39.67
C PRO A 245 24.85 -9.14 38.66
N GLN A 246 25.57 -8.77 37.59
CA GLN A 246 26.79 -9.38 37.01
C GLN A 246 26.80 -10.64 36.11
N THR A 247 27.64 -10.48 35.09
CA THR A 247 28.12 -11.28 33.96
C THR A 247 29.06 -12.45 34.32
N ILE A 248 29.07 -13.49 33.47
CA ILE A 248 30.19 -14.45 33.30
C ILE A 248 30.34 -14.80 31.81
N ALA A 249 31.59 -14.79 31.32
CA ALA A 249 32.02 -15.18 29.98
C ALA A 249 32.70 -16.57 29.96
N SER A 250 32.64 -17.28 28.82
CA SER A 250 33.64 -18.24 28.30
C SER A 250 33.19 -18.68 26.89
N ASP A 251 33.77 -18.29 25.77
CA ASP A 251 35.09 -18.59 25.17
C ASP A 251 35.16 -19.91 24.36
N THR A 252 35.45 -19.72 23.05
CA THR A 252 36.14 -20.56 22.05
C THR A 252 35.41 -21.36 20.95
N SER A 253 35.92 -21.06 19.73
CA SER A 253 36.21 -21.87 18.53
C SER A 253 35.18 -21.97 17.40
N GLU A 254 35.33 -21.03 16.45
CA GLU A 254 35.46 -21.20 14.99
C GLU A 254 34.79 -22.41 14.32
N GLU A 255 33.67 -22.13 13.65
CA GLU A 255 33.49 -22.54 12.25
C GLU A 255 33.13 -21.29 11.45
N LYS A 256 33.99 -20.97 10.48
CA LYS A 256 33.91 -19.83 9.59
C LYS A 256 32.89 -20.17 8.51
N ASP A 257 31.63 -19.82 8.73
CA ASP A 257 30.61 -19.89 7.69
C ASP A 257 30.57 -18.56 6.95
N THR A 258 30.62 -18.63 5.62
CA THR A 258 30.60 -17.48 4.74
C THR A 258 29.17 -16.93 4.72
N SER A 259 28.92 -15.86 5.49
CA SER A 259 27.67 -15.10 5.46
C SER A 259 27.40 -14.63 4.04
N SER A 260 26.43 -15.26 3.38
CA SER A 260 25.82 -14.79 2.14
C SER A 260 24.61 -13.96 2.52
N MET A 261 24.59 -12.75 2.01
CA MET A 261 23.81 -11.62 2.49
C MET A 261 22.32 -11.69 2.18
N LEU A 262 21.55 -10.93 2.97
CA LEU A 262 20.13 -10.68 2.77
C LEU A 262 19.95 -9.25 2.22
N ILE A 263 19.39 -9.14 1.01
CA ILE A 263 18.80 -7.94 0.40
C ILE A 263 17.32 -7.92 0.86
N ASN A 264 16.76 -6.80 1.29
CA ASN A 264 15.34 -6.68 1.67
C ASN A 264 14.80 -5.34 1.12
N SER A 265 13.48 -5.09 1.09
CA SER A 265 12.91 -3.78 0.68
C SER A 265 11.62 -3.40 1.42
N GLU A 266 11.73 -2.51 2.42
CA GLU A 266 10.61 -2.00 3.24
C GLU A 266 10.96 -0.59 3.80
N ILE A 267 10.17 -0.01 4.74
CA ILE A 267 10.57 1.19 5.51
C ILE A 267 11.51 0.86 6.69
N GLU A 268 11.58 -0.41 7.04
CA GLU A 268 12.45 -0.97 8.06
C GLU A 268 12.94 -2.33 7.58
N ILE A 269 14.23 -2.59 7.65
CA ILE A 269 14.85 -3.82 7.15
C ILE A 269 15.82 -4.35 8.19
N SER A 270 15.84 -5.68 8.34
CA SER A 270 16.92 -6.40 9.01
C SER A 270 18.09 -6.68 8.04
N ALA A 271 19.30 -6.28 8.43
CA ALA A 271 20.55 -6.58 7.70
C ALA A 271 21.77 -6.50 8.63
N ASP A 272 22.84 -7.25 8.36
CA ASP A 272 24.11 -7.19 9.10
C ASP A 272 24.92 -5.93 8.72
N LEU A 273 24.70 -4.82 9.42
CA LEU A 273 25.30 -3.52 9.09
C LEU A 273 26.74 -3.39 9.63
N ASP A 274 27.07 -4.09 10.72
CA ASP A 274 28.38 -4.01 11.36
C ASP A 274 29.34 -5.16 11.01
N GLY A 275 28.83 -6.22 10.37
CA GLY A 275 29.59 -7.39 9.93
C GLY A 275 29.83 -8.41 11.05
N ASP A 276 29.05 -8.37 12.14
CA ASP A 276 29.17 -9.31 13.25
C ASP A 276 28.45 -10.64 13.03
N GLY A 277 27.73 -10.78 11.91
CA GLY A 277 26.96 -11.95 11.53
C GLY A 277 25.59 -12.03 12.19
N LYS A 278 25.13 -10.98 12.86
CA LYS A 278 23.76 -10.83 13.38
C LYS A 278 23.02 -9.77 12.60
N GLU A 279 21.69 -9.86 12.67
CA GLU A 279 20.81 -8.85 12.07
C GLU A 279 20.80 -7.57 12.91
N ASP A 280 21.10 -6.45 12.26
CA ASP A 280 20.82 -5.10 12.71
C ASP A 280 19.57 -4.56 12.01
N ILE A 281 19.09 -3.39 12.41
CA ILE A 281 17.93 -2.75 11.80
C ILE A 281 18.35 -1.45 11.11
N VAL A 282 17.98 -1.30 9.84
CA VAL A 282 17.96 0.00 9.17
C VAL A 282 16.52 0.45 8.99
N ARG A 283 16.20 1.67 9.41
CA ARG A 283 14.86 2.24 9.27
C ARG A 283 14.91 3.61 8.63
N VAL A 284 13.92 3.89 7.80
CA VAL A 284 13.70 5.21 7.20
C VAL A 284 12.46 5.85 7.78
N VAL A 285 12.57 7.12 8.14
CA VAL A 285 11.48 7.95 8.66
C VAL A 285 11.41 9.20 7.80
N ASP A 286 10.37 9.32 6.99
CA ASP A 286 10.07 10.57 6.30
C ASP A 286 9.44 11.54 7.31
N ASN A 287 10.15 12.61 7.65
CA ASN A 287 9.66 13.67 8.53
C ASN A 287 9.16 14.83 7.67
N GLY A 288 7.86 15.12 7.73
CA GLY A 288 7.29 16.38 7.27
C GLY A 288 6.73 17.12 8.47
N ASP A 289 7.36 18.23 8.86
CA ASP A 289 6.88 19.12 9.91
C ASP A 289 6.40 20.41 9.25
N ILE A 290 5.08 20.61 9.22
CA ILE A 290 4.40 21.67 8.47
C ILE A 290 4.80 23.09 8.92
N ASP A 291 5.34 23.24 10.12
CA ASP A 291 5.58 24.53 10.74
C ASP A 291 7.04 25.01 10.64
N ASP A 292 7.98 24.15 10.23
CA ASP A 292 9.40 24.51 10.21
C ASP A 292 10.14 23.83 9.04
N LEU A 293 10.13 24.50 7.88
CA LEU A 293 10.86 24.14 6.64
C LEU A 293 12.35 23.77 6.84
N ALA A 294 12.92 24.06 8.00
CA ALA A 294 14.28 23.69 8.38
C ALA A 294 14.41 22.22 8.84
N LYS A 295 13.31 21.46 8.99
CA LYS A 295 13.31 20.06 9.48
C LYS A 295 12.64 19.05 8.54
N ASP A 296 12.11 19.49 7.40
CA ASP A 296 11.52 18.60 6.40
C ASP A 296 12.60 17.72 5.76
N GLY A 297 12.42 16.41 5.83
CA GLY A 297 13.41 15.50 5.30
C GLY A 297 13.25 14.02 5.63
N THR A 298 13.93 13.20 4.85
CA THR A 298 14.07 11.77 5.10
C THR A 298 15.18 11.52 6.11
N ARG A 299 14.87 10.82 7.19
CA ARG A 299 15.83 10.35 8.20
C ARG A 299 16.11 8.86 8.02
N LEU A 300 17.36 8.51 7.78
CA LEU A 300 17.85 7.13 7.78
C LEU A 300 18.52 6.83 9.12
N ILE A 301 18.14 5.73 9.77
CA ILE A 301 18.61 5.35 11.10
C ILE A 301 19.16 3.92 11.03
N ALA A 302 20.39 3.73 11.51
CA ALA A 302 20.93 2.41 11.84
C ALA A 302 20.71 2.14 13.32
N ASN A 303 20.11 1.00 13.64
CA ASN A 303 20.05 0.45 14.97
C ASN A 303 20.86 -0.85 15.00
N VAL A 304 22.03 -0.77 15.62
CA VAL A 304 22.98 -1.88 15.71
C VAL A 304 22.95 -2.41 17.13
N ASN A 305 22.82 -3.73 17.29
CA ASN A 305 22.75 -4.38 18.60
C ASN A 305 21.68 -3.78 19.56
N GLY A 306 20.54 -3.33 19.04
CA GLY A 306 19.42 -2.79 19.81
C GLY A 306 19.54 -1.31 20.21
N ALA A 307 20.53 -0.58 19.68
CA ALA A 307 20.72 0.85 19.92
C ALA A 307 20.88 1.62 18.61
N ASP A 308 20.28 2.81 18.53
CA ASP A 308 20.48 3.69 17.37
C ASP A 308 21.93 4.20 17.36
N THR A 309 22.71 3.77 16.37
CA THR A 309 24.16 4.05 16.27
C THR A 309 24.50 5.11 15.23
N ALA A 310 23.68 5.27 14.19
CA ALA A 310 23.88 6.27 13.16
C ALA A 310 22.56 6.86 12.67
N ILE A 311 22.54 8.17 12.45
CA ILE A 311 21.40 8.91 11.92
C ILE A 311 21.89 9.80 10.78
N LYS A 312 21.20 9.80 9.66
CA LYS A 312 21.46 10.67 8.52
C LYS A 312 20.15 11.32 8.09
N ASP A 313 20.11 12.64 8.17
CA ASP A 313 18.98 13.44 7.71
C ASP A 313 19.24 13.97 6.29
N TYR A 314 18.23 13.90 5.44
CA TYR A 314 18.21 14.46 4.10
C TYR A 314 17.14 15.54 4.02
N GLU A 315 17.55 16.80 3.90
CA GLU A 315 16.62 17.91 3.71
C GLU A 315 15.87 17.78 2.38
N GLY A 316 14.57 18.05 2.39
CA GLY A 316 13.74 18.10 1.19
C GLY A 316 12.40 17.37 1.34
N TYR A 317 11.45 17.76 0.49
CA TYR A 317 10.07 17.28 0.55
C TYR A 317 9.94 15.91 -0.14
N VAL A 318 9.95 14.85 0.65
CA VAL A 318 9.98 13.45 0.21
C VAL A 318 8.99 12.63 1.05
N TYR A 319 8.19 11.80 0.39
CA TYR A 319 7.27 10.83 1.00
C TYR A 319 7.40 9.49 0.30
N SER A 320 7.18 8.37 0.98
CA SER A 320 7.32 7.02 0.40
C SER A 320 8.76 6.65 0.07
N SER A 321 9.70 7.02 0.94
CA SER A 321 11.07 6.53 0.85
C SER A 321 11.13 5.01 0.99
N ARG A 322 12.05 4.39 0.25
CA ARG A 322 12.30 2.95 0.30
C ARG A 322 13.79 2.70 0.53
N ILE A 323 14.09 1.68 1.29
CA ILE A 323 15.45 1.20 1.49
C ILE A 323 15.60 -0.18 0.87
N THR A 324 16.78 -0.44 0.30
CA THR A 324 17.22 -1.77 -0.13
C THR A 324 18.63 -2.00 0.39
N THR A 325 18.96 -3.21 0.84
CA THR A 325 20.27 -3.52 1.45
C THR A 325 21.13 -4.49 0.61
N GLY A 326 22.45 -4.49 0.76
CA GLY A 326 23.38 -5.47 0.17
C GLY A 326 24.84 -5.00 0.16
N ASP A 327 25.83 -5.88 0.04
CA ASP A 327 27.28 -5.57 0.13
C ASP A 327 27.77 -5.21 -1.25
N LEU A 328 27.51 -3.97 -1.62
CA LEU A 328 28.02 -3.33 -2.81
C LEU A 328 29.54 -3.17 -2.72
N SER A 329 30.09 -3.07 -1.50
CA SER A 329 31.51 -2.86 -1.22
C SER A 329 32.39 -4.13 -1.35
N GLY A 330 31.82 -5.29 -1.07
CA GLY A 330 32.51 -6.58 -0.92
C GLY A 330 33.23 -6.77 0.43
N ASP A 331 32.92 -5.98 1.46
CA ASP A 331 33.61 -6.01 2.77
C ASP A 331 32.94 -6.91 3.82
N GLY A 332 31.80 -7.52 3.47
CA GLY A 332 31.01 -8.39 4.34
C GLY A 332 29.98 -7.67 5.20
N LYS A 333 29.80 -6.35 5.03
CA LYS A 333 28.75 -5.55 5.69
C LYS A 333 27.65 -5.17 4.71
N ALA A 334 26.45 -4.95 5.21
CA ALA A 334 25.36 -4.44 4.41
C ALA A 334 25.50 -2.94 4.12
N ASP A 335 25.49 -2.60 2.83
CA ASP A 335 25.25 -1.23 2.35
C ASP A 335 23.75 -0.99 2.16
N VAL A 336 23.37 0.28 2.03
CA VAL A 336 21.98 0.73 1.94
C VAL A 336 21.80 1.59 0.70
N LEU A 337 20.87 1.22 -0.18
CA LEU A 337 20.30 2.08 -1.20
C LEU A 337 19.02 2.69 -0.66
N LEU A 338 18.98 4.01 -0.59
CA LEU A 338 17.84 4.81 -0.18
C LEU A 338 17.24 5.53 -1.39
N GLU A 339 16.01 5.16 -1.73
CA GLU A 339 15.17 5.87 -2.70
C GLU A 339 14.25 6.85 -1.99
N ARG A 340 14.18 8.06 -2.52
CA ARG A 340 13.42 9.18 -1.96
C ARG A 340 12.57 9.80 -3.07
N TYR A 341 11.26 9.59 -3.03
CA TYR A 341 10.32 10.11 -4.03
C TYR A 341 10.32 11.65 -4.09
N ILE A 342 10.23 12.19 -5.30
CA ILE A 342 10.18 13.63 -5.54
C ILE A 342 8.71 14.06 -5.64
N PHE A 343 8.28 14.88 -4.68
CA PHE A 343 6.94 15.46 -4.67
C PHE A 343 6.65 16.30 -5.92
N GLY A 344 5.43 16.18 -6.45
CA GLY A 344 4.99 16.89 -7.67
C GLY A 344 5.47 16.27 -8.98
N SER A 345 6.13 15.10 -8.94
CA SER A 345 6.54 14.39 -10.15
C SER A 345 5.38 13.60 -10.76
N ASN A 346 4.95 13.99 -11.97
CA ASN A 346 3.90 13.28 -12.73
C ASN A 346 4.31 11.90 -13.26
N TYR A 347 5.57 11.50 -13.07
CA TYR A 347 6.13 10.23 -13.58
C TYR A 347 6.80 9.39 -12.50
N GLY A 348 6.63 9.78 -11.23
CA GLY A 348 7.18 9.05 -10.08
C GLY A 348 8.69 9.12 -9.95
N ALA A 349 9.27 10.30 -10.18
CA ALA A 349 10.72 10.50 -10.08
C ALA A 349 11.23 10.32 -8.64
N VAL A 350 12.44 9.80 -8.50
CA VAL A 350 13.12 9.55 -7.23
C VAL A 350 14.51 10.18 -7.20
N THR A 351 14.94 10.59 -6.01
CA THR A 351 16.35 10.82 -5.67
C THR A 351 16.91 9.54 -5.04
N ILE A 352 18.17 9.23 -5.36
CA ILE A 352 18.81 7.97 -4.93
C ILE A 352 20.07 8.33 -4.16
N SER A 353 20.24 7.70 -3.01
CA SER A 353 21.42 7.84 -2.14
C SER A 353 21.88 6.43 -1.79
N ILE A 354 23.18 6.16 -1.86
CA ILE A 354 23.72 4.85 -1.52
C ILE A 354 24.75 5.05 -0.42
N LEU A 355 24.64 4.29 0.66
CA LEU A 355 25.36 4.51 1.90
C LEU A 355 25.94 3.23 2.47
N HIS A 356 26.97 3.36 3.29
CA HIS A 356 27.52 2.30 4.12
C HIS A 356 27.72 2.80 5.54
N LEU A 357 27.75 1.88 6.50
CA LEU A 357 27.93 2.21 7.91
C LEU A 357 29.42 2.14 8.30
N GLU A 358 29.95 3.25 8.81
CA GLU A 358 31.27 3.30 9.45
C GLU A 358 31.14 3.60 10.96
N ASP A 359 32.24 3.46 11.71
CA ASP A 359 32.32 3.82 13.14
C ASP A 359 31.90 5.28 13.41
N THR A 360 32.01 6.16 12.41
CA THR A 360 31.64 7.57 12.49
C THR A 360 30.20 7.86 12.06
N GLY A 361 29.44 6.86 11.63
CA GLY A 361 28.07 6.95 11.15
C GLY A 361 27.91 6.64 9.66
N TRP A 362 26.79 7.05 9.08
CA TRP A 362 26.48 6.84 7.66
C TRP A 362 27.42 7.62 6.73
N VAL A 363 28.01 6.92 5.76
CA VAL A 363 28.85 7.48 4.71
C VAL A 363 28.22 7.21 3.35
N GLU A 364 28.08 8.25 2.53
CA GLU A 364 27.53 8.11 1.16
C GLU A 364 28.62 7.75 0.16
N TYR A 365 28.31 6.79 -0.71
CA TYR A 365 29.12 6.48 -1.87
C TYR A 365 29.16 7.65 -2.88
N PRO A 366 30.25 7.77 -3.66
CA PRO A 366 30.34 8.79 -4.69
C PRO A 366 29.27 8.60 -5.77
N TYR A 367 28.75 9.72 -6.26
CA TYR A 367 27.68 9.76 -7.27
C TYR A 367 28.14 9.54 -8.72
N ASN A 368 29.44 9.38 -8.96
CA ASN A 368 29.98 9.27 -10.32
C ASN A 368 29.98 7.84 -10.84
N PHE A 369 29.53 7.68 -12.09
CA PHE A 369 29.74 6.46 -12.84
C PHE A 369 31.16 6.40 -13.41
N ILE A 370 31.67 5.19 -13.56
CA ILE A 370 32.90 4.87 -14.27
C ILE A 370 32.48 4.24 -15.60
N HIS A 371 32.78 4.93 -16.70
CA HIS A 371 32.41 4.45 -18.02
C HIS A 371 33.11 3.14 -18.38
N ASN A 372 32.34 2.22 -18.92
CA ASN A 372 32.83 0.98 -19.48
C ASN A 372 33.12 1.19 -20.97
N PRO A 373 34.40 1.13 -21.40
CA PRO A 373 34.77 1.38 -22.78
C PRO A 373 34.26 0.32 -23.78
N ASN A 374 33.69 -0.80 -23.29
CA ASN A 374 33.11 -1.84 -24.12
C ASN A 374 31.61 -1.64 -24.41
N ILE A 375 30.99 -0.62 -23.82
CA ILE A 375 29.59 -0.26 -24.07
C ILE A 375 29.56 0.91 -25.06
N ASP A 376 29.06 0.65 -26.26
CA ASP A 376 28.97 1.64 -27.35
C ASP A 376 27.80 2.64 -27.17
N SER A 377 26.90 2.40 -26.20
CA SER A 377 25.77 3.27 -25.86
C SER A 377 26.19 4.50 -25.05
N GLU A 378 25.38 5.56 -25.06
CA GLU A 378 25.60 6.73 -24.21
C GLU A 378 25.53 6.38 -22.72
N GLN A 379 26.58 6.73 -21.98
CA GLN A 379 26.75 6.41 -20.57
C GLN A 379 26.56 7.67 -19.71
N PRO A 380 25.79 7.58 -18.60
CA PRO A 380 25.62 8.70 -17.69
C PRO A 380 26.90 8.95 -16.89
N ASP A 381 27.24 10.22 -16.63
CA ASP A 381 28.40 10.59 -15.82
C ASP A 381 28.12 10.45 -14.31
N LYS A 382 26.87 10.68 -13.87
CA LYS A 382 26.45 10.68 -12.46
C LYS A 382 25.01 10.19 -12.25
N PHE A 383 24.67 9.82 -11.01
CA PHE A 383 23.29 9.67 -10.53
C PHE A 383 22.99 10.65 -9.38
N GLY A 384 21.72 10.79 -8.98
CA GLY A 384 21.31 11.55 -7.79
C GLY A 384 21.01 13.05 -7.97
N ASP A 385 21.33 13.65 -9.13
CA ASP A 385 21.10 15.09 -9.41
C ASP A 385 19.85 15.30 -10.29
N VAL A 386 18.64 15.25 -9.71
CA VAL A 386 17.41 15.61 -10.43
C VAL A 386 17.21 17.14 -10.38
N LYS A 387 17.51 17.85 -11.47
CA LYS A 387 17.28 19.31 -11.56
C LYS A 387 15.82 19.63 -11.91
N ILE A 388 15.15 20.42 -11.06
CA ILE A 388 13.75 20.84 -11.21
C ILE A 388 13.59 22.13 -12.06
N ASP A 389 14.62 22.60 -12.78
CA ASP A 389 14.52 23.82 -13.60
C ASP A 389 14.41 23.54 -15.12
N ASP A 390 13.23 23.83 -15.67
CA ASP A 390 12.76 24.21 -17.02
C ASP A 390 13.48 23.80 -18.34
N LYS A 391 14.49 22.94 -18.30
CA LYS A 391 15.04 22.29 -19.51
C LYS A 391 15.38 20.84 -19.21
N ARG A 392 14.39 19.97 -19.45
CA ARG A 392 14.47 18.51 -19.63
C ARG A 392 15.87 17.92 -19.39
N PRO A 393 16.22 17.52 -18.16
CA PRO A 393 17.38 16.68 -17.94
C PRO A 393 17.05 15.24 -18.36
N ILE A 394 18.02 14.59 -18.99
CA ILE A 394 17.94 13.24 -19.58
C ILE A 394 18.02 12.14 -18.49
N ASP A 395 18.12 12.52 -17.21
CA ASP A 395 18.51 11.63 -16.10
C ASP A 395 17.55 11.67 -14.90
N SER A 396 16.25 11.89 -15.13
CA SER A 396 15.24 11.68 -14.07
C SER A 396 15.09 10.19 -13.81
N TYR A 397 15.53 9.74 -12.63
CA TYR A 397 15.35 8.36 -12.18
C TYR A 397 13.93 8.13 -11.67
N ILE A 398 13.37 6.96 -11.91
CA ILE A 398 12.02 6.55 -11.49
C ILE A 398 12.04 5.25 -10.67
N GLY A 399 13.24 4.76 -10.37
CA GLY A 399 13.48 3.62 -9.50
C GLY A 399 14.94 3.14 -9.55
N ALA A 400 15.38 2.49 -8.50
CA ALA A 400 16.61 1.75 -8.40
C ALA A 400 16.50 0.61 -7.38
N THR A 401 17.30 -0.44 -7.56
CA THR A 401 17.31 -1.58 -6.63
C THR A 401 18.68 -2.25 -6.60
N ILE A 402 18.96 -2.95 -5.50
CA ILE A 402 20.16 -3.79 -5.36
C ILE A 402 19.83 -5.21 -5.83
N PHE A 403 20.76 -5.83 -6.54
CA PHE A 403 20.60 -7.17 -7.07
C PHE A 403 21.94 -7.91 -7.21
N GLU A 404 21.90 -9.24 -7.26
CA GLU A 404 23.09 -10.07 -7.45
C GLU A 404 23.17 -10.64 -8.87
N LYS A 405 24.30 -10.45 -9.54
CA LYS A 405 24.55 -11.12 -10.83
C LYS A 405 26.03 -11.42 -10.99
N ASP A 406 26.29 -12.64 -11.47
CA ASP A 406 27.64 -13.18 -11.65
C ASP A 406 28.52 -13.13 -10.39
N GLY A 407 27.91 -13.30 -9.21
CA GLY A 407 28.59 -13.25 -7.91
C GLY A 407 29.02 -11.86 -7.48
N LYS A 408 28.41 -10.82 -8.06
CA LYS A 408 28.58 -9.42 -7.65
C LYS A 408 27.25 -8.85 -7.20
N THR A 409 27.27 -8.13 -6.10
CA THR A 409 26.20 -7.21 -5.70
C THR A 409 26.31 -5.94 -6.55
N MET A 410 25.21 -5.54 -7.16
CA MET A 410 25.15 -4.42 -8.10
C MET A 410 23.89 -3.60 -7.87
N VAL A 411 23.90 -2.38 -8.42
CA VAL A 411 22.74 -1.50 -8.44
C VAL A 411 22.19 -1.42 -9.84
N ARG A 412 20.88 -1.57 -9.96
CA ARG A 412 20.12 -1.27 -11.18
C ARG A 412 19.45 0.07 -11.02
N PHE A 413 19.64 0.96 -11.98
CA PHE A 413 19.00 2.26 -12.05
C PHE A 413 18.05 2.32 -13.25
N ILE A 414 16.85 2.88 -13.06
CA ILE A 414 15.87 3.11 -14.12
C ILE A 414 15.67 4.62 -14.32
N SER A 415 15.93 5.11 -15.53
CA SER A 415 15.73 6.52 -15.88
C SER A 415 14.82 6.70 -17.10
N LEU A 416 14.10 7.83 -17.11
CA LEU A 416 13.23 8.21 -18.22
C LEU A 416 14.03 8.54 -19.48
N GLN A 417 13.49 8.16 -20.64
CA GLN A 417 14.04 8.48 -21.95
C GLN A 417 13.14 9.47 -22.68
N TYR A 418 13.41 10.76 -22.50
CA TYR A 418 12.61 11.84 -23.10
C TYR A 418 12.77 12.00 -24.63
N GLU A 419 13.69 11.26 -25.26
CA GLU A 419 13.90 11.27 -26.71
C GLU A 419 13.09 10.18 -27.45
N VAL A 420 12.38 9.32 -26.73
CA VAL A 420 11.52 8.28 -27.29
C VAL A 420 10.07 8.77 -27.21
N ASP A 421 9.35 8.80 -28.35
CA ASP A 421 7.94 9.23 -28.45
C ASP A 421 6.94 8.26 -27.77
N ASP A 422 7.43 7.35 -26.93
CA ASP A 422 6.67 6.34 -26.19
C ASP A 422 6.90 6.53 -24.69
N GLU A 423 5.83 6.89 -23.96
CA GLU A 423 5.84 7.17 -22.52
C GLU A 423 6.22 5.94 -21.66
N SER A 424 6.36 4.75 -22.26
CA SER A 424 6.66 3.49 -21.56
C SER A 424 8.09 2.96 -21.74
N THR A 425 8.94 3.64 -22.52
CA THR A 425 10.33 3.21 -22.75
C THR A 425 11.30 3.88 -21.77
N VAL A 426 12.12 3.08 -21.08
CA VAL A 426 13.06 3.56 -20.07
C VAL A 426 14.48 3.08 -20.34
N LYS A 427 15.48 3.77 -19.78
CA LYS A 427 16.88 3.33 -19.76
C LYS A 427 17.18 2.61 -18.46
N CYS A 428 17.70 1.40 -18.57
CA CYS A 428 18.19 0.59 -17.46
C CYS A 428 19.72 0.61 -17.47
N THR A 429 20.32 1.05 -16.36
CA THR A 429 21.77 1.09 -16.15
C THR A 429 22.10 0.19 -14.97
N GLU A 430 22.92 -0.84 -15.18
CA GLU A 430 23.40 -1.72 -14.10
C GLU A 430 24.86 -1.39 -13.79
N ALA A 431 25.21 -1.21 -12.51
CA ALA A 431 26.54 -0.82 -12.10
C ALA A 431 27.03 -1.56 -10.85
N SER A 432 28.33 -1.87 -10.81
CA SER A 432 29.04 -2.41 -9.65
C SER A 432 29.90 -1.33 -9.01
N TYR A 433 30.10 -1.37 -7.69
CA TYR A 433 31.00 -0.42 -7.03
C TYR A 433 32.47 -0.80 -7.27
N ARG A 434 33.33 0.21 -7.44
CA ARG A 434 34.79 0.11 -7.50
C ARG A 434 35.38 1.30 -6.74
N GLU A 435 36.63 1.18 -6.27
CA GLU A 435 37.36 2.12 -5.38
C GLU A 435 36.83 3.58 -5.32
N ASP A 436 36.62 4.25 -6.47
CA ASP A 436 36.19 5.64 -6.55
C ASP A 436 34.86 5.89 -7.35
N GLY A 437 34.02 4.88 -7.59
CA GLY A 437 32.76 5.08 -8.33
C GLY A 437 32.06 3.83 -8.85
N TRP A 438 30.93 4.06 -9.53
CA TRP A 438 30.02 3.01 -10.01
C TRP A 438 30.37 2.59 -11.43
N TYR A 439 31.04 1.46 -11.59
CA TYR A 439 31.37 0.95 -12.91
C TYR A 439 30.15 0.40 -13.63
N ILE A 440 29.88 0.92 -14.81
CA ILE A 440 28.74 0.52 -15.63
C ILE A 440 28.99 -0.88 -16.21
N GLU A 441 28.21 -1.85 -15.74
CA GLU A 441 28.29 -3.24 -16.20
C GLU A 441 27.37 -3.48 -17.41
N ASP A 442 26.22 -2.79 -17.48
CA ASP A 442 25.30 -2.87 -18.62
C ASP A 442 24.43 -1.61 -18.80
N ILE A 443 24.04 -1.31 -20.04
CA ILE A 443 23.03 -0.31 -20.39
C ILE A 443 22.12 -0.84 -21.47
N ARG A 444 20.80 -0.80 -21.23
CA ARG A 444 19.78 -1.24 -22.18
C ARG A 444 18.52 -0.40 -22.10
N LEU A 445 17.79 -0.36 -23.22
CA LEU A 445 16.44 0.20 -23.27
C LEU A 445 15.43 -0.90 -22.95
N ILE A 446 14.38 -0.54 -22.22
CA ILE A 446 13.30 -1.44 -21.84
C ILE A 446 11.98 -0.82 -22.30
N ASP A 447 11.29 -1.52 -23.20
CA ASP A 447 9.94 -1.16 -23.67
C ASP A 447 8.87 -1.75 -22.73
N ASN A 448 7.71 -1.09 -22.67
CA ASN A 448 6.59 -1.42 -21.79
C ASN A 448 7.02 -1.54 -20.33
N TYR A 449 7.79 -0.56 -19.84
CA TYR A 449 8.36 -0.58 -18.50
C TYR A 449 7.29 -0.81 -17.41
N TYR A 450 6.14 -0.14 -17.50
CA TYR A 450 5.10 -0.22 -16.48
C TYR A 450 4.52 -1.64 -16.31
N ASP A 451 4.51 -2.47 -17.37
CA ASP A 451 4.10 -3.88 -17.29
C ASP A 451 5.14 -4.77 -16.58
N LYS A 452 6.41 -4.33 -16.57
CA LYS A 452 7.57 -5.07 -16.06
C LYS A 452 8.20 -4.44 -14.81
N ARG A 453 7.62 -3.34 -14.33
CA ARG A 453 8.20 -2.48 -13.28
C ARG A 453 8.50 -3.27 -12.03
N GLU A 454 7.54 -4.07 -11.59
CA GLU A 454 7.67 -4.88 -10.38
C GLU A 454 8.79 -5.92 -10.54
N GLU A 455 8.90 -6.60 -11.69
CA GLU A 455 10.00 -7.54 -11.95
C GLU A 455 11.38 -6.86 -11.98
N LEU A 456 11.46 -5.64 -12.52
CA LEU A 456 12.71 -4.93 -12.71
C LEU A 456 13.24 -4.26 -11.44
N LEU A 457 12.34 -3.80 -10.58
CA LEU A 457 12.65 -3.12 -9.33
C LEU A 457 12.54 -4.01 -8.10
N ALA A 458 11.94 -5.21 -8.22
CA ALA A 458 12.00 -6.22 -7.17
C ALA A 458 13.47 -6.41 -6.77
N PRO A 459 13.81 -6.23 -5.47
CA PRO A 459 15.10 -6.68 -4.98
C PRO A 459 15.20 -8.15 -5.34
N GLN A 460 16.32 -8.59 -5.89
CA GLN A 460 16.45 -10.00 -6.26
C GLN A 460 16.38 -10.94 -5.04
N ASP A 461 16.15 -10.44 -3.83
CA ASP A 461 16.06 -11.22 -2.61
C ASP A 461 14.80 -12.02 -2.35
N ASP A 462 13.73 -11.83 -3.12
CA ASP A 462 12.74 -12.90 -3.15
C ASP A 462 13.40 -14.22 -3.60
N THR A 463 14.56 -14.18 -4.28
CA THR A 463 15.38 -15.38 -4.52
C THR A 463 16.46 -15.67 -3.46
N LEU A 464 16.91 -14.72 -2.63
CA LEU A 464 17.97 -14.93 -1.63
C LEU A 464 17.40 -15.34 -0.27
N THR A 465 16.24 -14.81 0.13
CA THR A 465 15.46 -15.33 1.26
C THR A 465 14.93 -16.72 0.96
N ILE A 466 14.47 -16.99 -0.28
CA ILE A 466 14.23 -18.36 -0.75
C ILE A 466 15.53 -19.17 -0.71
N ARG A 467 16.68 -18.65 -1.17
CA ARG A 467 17.96 -19.40 -1.08
C ARG A 467 18.42 -19.64 0.35
N GLY A 468 18.15 -18.76 1.31
CA GLY A 468 18.49 -18.92 2.73
C GLY A 468 17.59 -19.94 3.42
N GLU A 469 16.28 -19.85 3.15
CA GLU A 469 15.28 -20.85 3.55
C GLU A 469 15.53 -22.23 2.88
N VAL A 470 16.09 -22.24 1.67
CA VAL A 470 16.48 -23.45 0.93
C VAL A 470 17.93 -23.89 1.23
N ALA A 471 18.76 -23.00 1.79
CA ALA A 471 20.12 -23.30 2.20
C ALA A 471 20.07 -24.13 3.47
N GLY A 472 21.01 -25.08 3.59
CA GLY A 472 21.11 -25.98 4.74
C GLY A 472 21.12 -27.45 4.35
N ASN A 473 20.26 -27.92 3.43
CA ASN A 473 20.37 -29.29 2.88
C ASN A 473 19.64 -29.50 1.53
N GLU A 474 19.91 -30.64 0.87
CA GLU A 474 19.32 -31.03 -0.43
C GLU A 474 17.79 -31.24 -0.37
N ASP A 475 17.25 -31.64 0.79
CA ASP A 475 15.81 -31.88 0.99
C ASP A 475 15.01 -30.58 0.91
N ARG A 476 15.53 -29.46 1.43
CA ARG A 476 14.87 -28.14 1.35
C ARG A 476 14.66 -27.69 -0.09
N LYS A 477 15.64 -27.94 -0.97
CA LYS A 477 15.55 -27.68 -2.41
C LYS A 477 14.44 -28.51 -3.05
N ILE A 478 14.38 -29.80 -2.70
CA ILE A 478 13.36 -30.71 -3.23
C ILE A 478 11.96 -30.27 -2.77
N VAL A 479 11.82 -29.92 -1.48
CA VAL A 479 10.54 -29.44 -0.91
C VAL A 479 10.11 -28.12 -1.55
N TYR A 480 11.04 -27.18 -1.77
CA TYR A 480 10.75 -25.92 -2.47
C TYR A 480 10.20 -26.13 -3.89
N GLU A 481 10.89 -26.94 -4.71
CA GLU A 481 10.44 -27.20 -6.09
C GLU A 481 9.07 -27.88 -6.11
N ILE A 482 8.83 -28.83 -5.20
CA ILE A 482 7.51 -29.45 -5.06
C ILE A 482 6.45 -28.42 -4.63
N ALA A 483 6.74 -27.59 -3.62
CA ALA A 483 5.80 -26.59 -3.11
C ALA A 483 5.42 -25.58 -4.20
N LYS A 484 6.38 -25.16 -5.02
CA LYS A 484 6.16 -24.27 -6.16
C LYS A 484 5.29 -24.91 -7.24
N GLU A 485 5.69 -26.07 -7.76
CA GLU A 485 4.95 -26.78 -8.82
C GLU A 485 3.53 -27.16 -8.34
N PHE A 486 3.39 -27.56 -7.08
CA PHE A 486 2.10 -27.87 -6.47
C PHE A 486 1.20 -26.63 -6.39
N SER A 487 1.73 -25.50 -5.92
CA SER A 487 0.98 -24.25 -5.78
C SER A 487 0.51 -23.73 -7.14
N GLU A 488 1.38 -23.77 -8.16
CA GLU A 488 1.02 -23.40 -9.54
C GLU A 488 -0.11 -24.30 -10.07
N ALA A 489 -0.02 -25.61 -9.86
CA ALA A 489 -1.07 -26.56 -10.26
C ALA A 489 -2.38 -26.31 -9.49
N TYR A 490 -2.30 -26.00 -8.19
CA TYR A 490 -3.44 -25.65 -7.34
C TYR A 490 -4.18 -24.42 -7.86
N PHE A 491 -3.45 -23.34 -8.19
CA PHE A 491 -4.05 -22.10 -8.72
C PHE A 491 -4.59 -22.25 -10.15
N GLN A 492 -4.00 -23.13 -10.96
CA GLN A 492 -4.44 -23.42 -12.32
C GLN A 492 -5.61 -24.41 -12.38
N GLY A 493 -5.93 -25.10 -11.29
CA GLY A 493 -6.96 -26.15 -11.28
C GLY A 493 -6.48 -27.48 -11.88
N ASP A 494 -5.17 -27.72 -11.95
CA ASP A 494 -4.58 -28.95 -12.50
C ASP A 494 -4.53 -30.07 -11.43
N SER A 495 -5.67 -30.72 -11.25
CA SER A 495 -5.84 -31.83 -10.31
C SER A 495 -4.96 -33.05 -10.62
N GLU A 496 -4.58 -33.27 -11.87
CA GLU A 496 -3.72 -34.39 -12.27
C GLU A 496 -2.28 -34.17 -11.82
N THR A 497 -1.80 -32.92 -11.82
CA THR A 497 -0.46 -32.57 -11.33
C THR A 497 -0.42 -32.52 -9.81
N ILE A 498 -1.42 -31.95 -9.14
CA ILE A 498 -1.58 -31.97 -7.67
C ILE A 498 -1.46 -33.40 -7.14
N LYS A 499 -2.18 -34.35 -7.74
CA LYS A 499 -2.21 -35.75 -7.31
C LYS A 499 -0.84 -36.44 -7.32
N LYS A 500 0.13 -35.98 -8.13
CA LYS A 500 1.48 -36.58 -8.21
C LYS A 500 2.31 -36.34 -6.95
N TYR A 501 2.05 -35.24 -6.24
CA TYR A 501 2.82 -34.84 -5.07
C TYR A 501 2.19 -35.28 -3.75
N LEU A 502 0.94 -35.75 -3.78
CA LEU A 502 0.25 -36.25 -2.58
C LEU A 502 0.74 -37.65 -2.17
N VAL A 503 0.58 -37.97 -0.88
CA VAL A 503 0.82 -39.32 -0.35
C VAL A 503 -0.12 -40.36 -1.01
N GLU A 504 0.34 -41.61 -1.16
CA GLU A 504 -0.44 -42.65 -1.88
C GLU A 504 -1.80 -42.95 -1.25
N ASP A 505 -1.90 -42.80 0.07
CA ASP A 505 -3.10 -43.01 0.87
C ASP A 505 -3.87 -41.71 1.19
N TYR A 506 -3.63 -40.64 0.43
CA TYR A 506 -4.31 -39.36 0.63
C TYR A 506 -5.83 -39.53 0.67
N SER A 507 -6.42 -39.17 1.81
CA SER A 507 -7.84 -39.34 2.09
C SER A 507 -8.64 -38.03 2.07
N GLY A 508 -7.98 -36.90 1.78
CA GLY A 508 -8.61 -35.59 1.70
C GLY A 508 -9.37 -35.38 0.39
N THR A 509 -10.17 -34.31 0.33
CA THR A 509 -10.75 -33.85 -0.94
C THR A 509 -9.64 -33.23 -1.79
N LEU A 510 -9.74 -33.42 -3.11
CA LEU A 510 -8.76 -32.89 -4.06
C LEU A 510 -9.24 -31.51 -4.53
N ASP A 511 -9.13 -30.56 -3.61
CA ASP A 511 -9.59 -29.18 -3.80
C ASP A 511 -8.56 -28.40 -4.61
N THR A 512 -9.06 -27.47 -5.45
CA THR A 512 -8.23 -26.56 -6.24
C THR A 512 -8.75 -25.15 -6.11
N TYR A 513 -7.95 -24.16 -6.50
CA TYR A 513 -8.39 -22.77 -6.50
C TYR A 513 -9.49 -22.47 -7.54
N ALA A 514 -9.83 -23.42 -8.42
CA ALA A 514 -10.84 -23.23 -9.46
C ALA A 514 -12.24 -22.91 -8.90
N GLU A 515 -12.63 -23.53 -7.78
CA GLU A 515 -13.92 -23.23 -7.12
C GLU A 515 -13.94 -21.82 -6.52
N PHE A 516 -12.79 -21.34 -6.03
CA PHE A 516 -12.62 -19.95 -5.57
C PHE A 516 -12.61 -18.95 -6.74
N ARG A 517 -12.00 -19.30 -7.89
CA ARG A 517 -12.00 -18.49 -9.12
C ARG A 517 -13.39 -18.23 -9.69
N GLU A 518 -14.29 -19.22 -9.66
CA GLU A 518 -15.66 -19.02 -10.13
C GLU A 518 -16.43 -17.95 -9.33
N SER A 519 -16.02 -17.72 -8.08
CA SER A 519 -16.61 -16.69 -7.19
C SER A 519 -15.88 -15.34 -7.19
N LYS A 520 -14.59 -15.29 -7.59
CA LYS A 520 -13.69 -14.13 -7.40
C LYS A 520 -13.02 -13.59 -8.68
N GLY A 521 -13.22 -14.20 -9.84
CA GLY A 521 -12.71 -13.71 -11.13
C GLY A 521 -11.65 -14.62 -11.78
N LYS A 522 -11.38 -14.40 -13.08
CA LYS A 522 -10.52 -15.26 -13.92
C LYS A 522 -9.03 -14.86 -13.91
N GLU A 523 -8.60 -14.06 -12.94
CA GLU A 523 -7.24 -13.51 -12.92
C GLU A 523 -6.21 -14.57 -12.49
N THR A 524 -4.97 -14.33 -12.91
CA THR A 524 -3.83 -15.20 -12.60
C THR A 524 -3.36 -14.87 -11.18
N VAL A 525 -3.33 -15.86 -10.30
CA VAL A 525 -2.82 -15.67 -8.93
C VAL A 525 -1.29 -15.73 -8.98
N CYS A 526 -0.65 -14.70 -8.45
CA CYS A 526 0.80 -14.65 -8.29
C CYS A 526 1.15 -15.13 -6.88
N ILE A 527 2.11 -16.04 -6.79
CA ILE A 527 2.71 -16.44 -5.50
C ILE A 527 3.70 -15.34 -5.12
N ASN A 528 3.51 -14.75 -3.95
CA ASN A 528 4.41 -13.72 -3.42
C ASN A 528 5.68 -14.38 -2.88
N ARG A 529 5.53 -15.40 -2.03
CA ARG A 529 6.66 -16.11 -1.39
C ARG A 529 6.29 -17.51 -0.92
N ILE A 530 7.28 -18.39 -0.79
CA ILE A 530 7.17 -19.68 -0.09
C ILE A 530 7.93 -19.60 1.25
N LYS A 531 7.24 -19.89 2.35
CA LYS A 531 7.74 -19.78 3.74
C LYS A 531 7.80 -21.14 4.43
N GLY A 532 8.63 -21.25 5.47
CA GLY A 532 8.68 -22.41 6.37
C GLY A 532 9.71 -23.49 5.97
N LEU A 533 10.57 -23.22 4.99
CA LEU A 533 11.55 -24.22 4.54
C LEU A 533 12.76 -24.32 5.47
N ALA A 534 13.03 -23.29 6.27
CA ALA A 534 14.10 -23.29 7.28
C ALA A 534 13.92 -24.37 8.36
N ASP A 535 12.67 -24.74 8.66
CA ASP A 535 12.33 -25.78 9.64
C ASP A 535 12.34 -27.19 9.02
N VAL A 536 12.43 -27.30 7.69
CA VAL A 536 12.46 -28.58 7.00
C VAL A 536 13.79 -29.27 7.30
N GLY A 537 13.70 -30.38 8.05
CA GLY A 537 14.77 -31.31 8.34
C GLY A 537 14.81 -32.51 7.38
N ASP A 538 15.62 -33.51 7.70
CA ASP A 538 15.79 -34.74 6.90
C ASP A 538 15.13 -35.99 7.51
N GLU A 539 14.44 -35.83 8.65
CA GLU A 539 13.81 -36.91 9.43
C GLU A 539 12.60 -37.53 8.73
N THR A 540 12.55 -38.87 8.69
CA THR A 540 11.43 -39.64 8.13
C THR A 540 10.29 -39.77 9.14
N GLY A 541 9.04 -39.54 8.71
CA GLY A 541 7.85 -39.63 9.56
C GLY A 541 7.58 -38.38 10.42
N VAL A 542 8.34 -37.31 10.21
CA VAL A 542 8.06 -35.96 10.73
C VAL A 542 7.37 -35.15 9.64
N THR A 543 6.42 -34.31 10.06
CA THR A 543 5.68 -33.41 9.17
C THR A 543 6.26 -32.00 9.28
N TYR A 544 6.46 -31.35 8.14
CA TYR A 544 6.94 -29.98 8.04
C TYR A 544 5.94 -29.13 7.26
N THR A 545 5.54 -27.99 7.80
CA THR A 545 4.57 -27.11 7.15
C THR A 545 5.27 -26.05 6.33
N VAL A 546 4.91 -25.95 5.06
CA VAL A 546 5.39 -24.94 4.11
C VAL A 546 4.19 -24.17 3.59
N GLN A 547 4.30 -22.85 3.45
CA GLN A 547 3.19 -21.99 3.06
C GLN A 547 3.53 -21.19 1.80
N ALA A 548 2.67 -21.23 0.79
CA ALA A 548 2.72 -20.30 -0.33
C ALA A 548 1.80 -19.10 -0.02
N GLU A 549 2.41 -17.94 0.13
CA GLU A 549 1.74 -16.66 0.38
C GLU A 549 1.31 -16.03 -0.96
N PHE A 550 0.08 -15.50 -1.00
CA PHE A 550 -0.44 -14.82 -2.17
C PHE A 550 -1.53 -13.83 -1.77
N LEU A 551 -1.79 -12.83 -2.62
CA LEU A 551 -2.91 -11.90 -2.46
C LEU A 551 -3.96 -12.17 -3.55
N PRO A 552 -5.16 -12.70 -3.21
CA PRO A 552 -6.24 -12.84 -4.17
C PRO A 552 -6.70 -11.49 -4.71
N ALA A 553 -7.06 -11.43 -5.99
CA ALA A 553 -7.66 -10.25 -6.58
C ALA A 553 -8.94 -9.83 -5.84
N GLY A 554 -8.96 -8.58 -5.36
CA GLY A 554 -10.09 -8.03 -4.60
C GLY A 554 -10.16 -8.44 -3.13
N GLU A 555 -9.10 -9.04 -2.58
CA GLU A 555 -8.90 -9.20 -1.13
C GLU A 555 -7.86 -8.19 -0.63
N ASP A 556 -7.99 -7.79 0.63
CA ASP A 556 -7.16 -6.79 1.33
C ASP A 556 -6.12 -7.42 2.28
N SER A 557 -6.14 -8.75 2.39
CA SER A 557 -5.29 -9.51 3.31
C SER A 557 -4.63 -10.66 2.57
N LEU A 558 -3.41 -11.00 2.97
CA LEU A 558 -2.67 -12.14 2.43
C LEU A 558 -3.39 -13.46 2.74
N PHE A 559 -3.32 -14.40 1.82
CA PHE A 559 -3.77 -15.76 1.99
C PHE A 559 -2.58 -16.71 1.91
N TYR A 560 -2.71 -17.85 2.59
CA TYR A 560 -1.67 -18.86 2.68
C TYR A 560 -2.21 -20.19 2.23
N LEU A 561 -1.63 -20.73 1.16
CA LEU A 561 -1.78 -22.14 0.81
C LEU A 561 -0.76 -22.93 1.64
N PHE A 562 -1.21 -23.55 2.74
CA PHE A 562 -0.35 -24.40 3.54
C PHE A 562 -0.25 -25.80 2.93
N MET A 563 0.93 -26.40 3.07
CA MET A 563 1.29 -27.73 2.60
C MET A 563 2.11 -28.43 3.68
N ASP A 564 1.59 -29.55 4.18
CA ASP A 564 2.28 -30.37 5.16
C ASP A 564 3.05 -31.49 4.44
N PHE A 565 4.37 -31.35 4.45
CA PHE A 565 5.31 -32.26 3.82
C PHE A 565 5.74 -33.39 4.76
N GLU A 566 5.83 -34.61 4.21
CA GLU A 566 6.38 -35.78 4.87
C GLU A 566 7.40 -36.47 3.95
N LYS A 567 8.54 -36.85 4.51
CA LYS A 567 9.56 -37.63 3.81
C LYS A 567 9.24 -39.13 3.90
N GLN A 568 9.06 -39.80 2.76
CA GLN A 568 8.82 -41.25 2.63
C GLN A 568 9.99 -41.95 1.89
N GLU A 569 10.01 -43.30 1.85
CA GLU A 569 11.04 -44.07 1.10
C GLU A 569 11.13 -43.69 -0.39
N GLY A 570 10.05 -43.13 -0.97
CA GLY A 570 9.98 -42.65 -2.35
C GLY A 570 10.21 -41.15 -2.56
N GLY A 571 10.66 -40.43 -1.53
CA GLY A 571 10.88 -38.98 -1.53
C GLY A 571 9.82 -38.19 -0.78
N TRP A 572 9.87 -36.86 -0.92
CA TRP A 572 8.95 -35.92 -0.27
C TRP A 572 7.56 -35.98 -0.89
N ARG A 573 6.53 -35.96 -0.04
CA ARG A 573 5.11 -35.95 -0.42
C ARG A 573 4.32 -35.02 0.49
N ILE A 574 3.21 -34.50 -0.02
CA ILE A 574 2.28 -33.65 0.72
C ILE A 574 1.19 -34.54 1.32
N ARG A 575 1.06 -34.51 2.65
CA ARG A 575 0.07 -35.28 3.41
C ARG A 575 -1.27 -34.54 3.49
N THR A 576 -1.21 -33.23 3.71
CA THR A 576 -2.37 -32.33 3.83
C THR A 576 -2.04 -30.97 3.23
N TYR A 577 -3.06 -30.30 2.69
CA TYR A 577 -2.95 -28.93 2.22
C TYR A 577 -4.30 -28.22 2.36
N GLY A 578 -4.27 -26.89 2.38
CA GLY A 578 -5.48 -26.08 2.50
C GLY A 578 -5.20 -24.59 2.41
N LEU A 579 -6.26 -23.80 2.34
CA LEU A 579 -6.19 -22.35 2.37
C LEU A 579 -6.47 -21.82 3.76
N GLU A 580 -5.63 -20.91 4.21
CA GLU A 580 -5.83 -20.07 5.39
C GLU A 580 -5.79 -18.60 4.96
N LYS A 581 -6.60 -17.77 5.63
CA LYS A 581 -6.60 -16.31 5.47
C LYS A 581 -5.89 -15.71 6.66
#